data_AF-A0A9X1IC91-F1
#
_entry.id   AF-A0A9X1IC91-F1
#
_cell.length_a   1.000
_cell.length_b   1.000
_cell.length_c   1.000
_cell.angle_alpha   90.00
_cell.angle_beta   90.00
_cell.angle_gamma   90.00
#
_symmetry.space_group_name_H-M   'P 1'
#
loop_
_entity.id
_entity.type
_entity.pdbx_description
1 polymer ?
#
loop_
_entity_poly.entity_id
_entity_poly.type
_entity_poly.pdbx_seq_one_letter_code
_entity_poly.pdbx_strand_id
1 'polypeptide(L)'
;MATTTTLGPDISGQNNAAPPVSSIITDNDLARFMAGRPATERAVDLMAFALAAEKRQAPSDETIDRFRQEAATALSEYAFRYMHNAVEQIRREAMAEQLSRLGRPPGFGTLLLANLLALAIAGLVAAWLVLHPATLAGLAGLLSG
;
A
#
# COMPACT_ATOMS: atom_id res chain seq x y z
N MET A 1 38.61 1.31 -26.50
CA MET A 1 38.85 1.81 -25.13
C MET A 1 37.96 3.03 -24.94
N ALA A 2 36.86 2.89 -24.18
CA ALA A 2 35.88 3.94 -23.99
C ALA A 2 36.30 4.83 -22.81
N THR A 3 36.49 6.12 -23.07
CA THR A 3 36.80 7.13 -22.05
C THR A 3 35.52 7.56 -21.35
N THR A 4 35.43 7.28 -20.05
CA THR A 4 34.35 7.72 -19.17
C THR A 4 34.71 9.10 -18.64
N THR A 5 34.01 10.14 -19.11
CA THR A 5 34.09 11.50 -18.58
C THR A 5 33.02 11.68 -17.51
N THR A 6 33.40 11.57 -16.24
CA THR A 6 32.59 12.00 -15.09
C THR A 6 32.80 13.50 -14.87
N LEU A 7 31.81 14.29 -15.28
CA LEU A 7 31.70 15.72 -14.96
C LEU A 7 30.91 15.84 -13.65
N GLY A 8 31.61 15.93 -12.52
CA GLY A 8 31.00 16.31 -11.23
C GLY A 8 30.97 17.83 -11.09
N PRO A 9 29.83 18.45 -10.75
CA PRO A 9 29.80 19.89 -10.50
C PRO A 9 30.43 20.22 -9.15
N ASP A 10 31.32 21.20 -9.17
CA ASP A 10 31.97 21.84 -8.03
C ASP A 10 30.96 22.29 -6.97
N ILE A 11 31.05 21.71 -5.77
CA ILE A 11 30.32 22.16 -4.58
C ILE A 11 31.24 23.11 -3.80
N SER A 12 31.60 24.23 -4.41
CA SER A 12 32.35 25.31 -3.74
C SER A 12 31.45 26.53 -3.63
N GLY A 13 30.89 26.73 -2.44
CA GLY A 13 30.31 28.01 -2.05
C GLY A 13 28.91 27.93 -1.45
N GLN A 14 28.82 27.85 -0.13
CA GLN A 14 28.08 28.83 0.68
C GLN A 14 28.20 28.47 2.17
N ASN A 15 29.14 29.14 2.84
CA ASN A 15 28.97 29.48 4.25
C ASN A 15 27.80 30.49 4.35
N ASN A 16 26.57 30.02 4.17
CA ASN A 16 25.38 30.75 4.58
C ASN A 16 25.23 30.53 6.09
N ALA A 17 25.92 31.36 6.88
CA ALA A 17 25.49 31.60 8.25
C ALA A 17 24.08 32.19 8.15
N ALA A 18 23.07 31.34 8.32
CA ALA A 18 21.69 31.77 8.41
C ALA A 18 21.60 32.83 9.53
N PRO A 19 20.91 33.97 9.31
CA PRO A 19 20.67 34.92 10.39
C PRO A 19 19.96 34.19 11.56
N PRO A 20 20.21 34.58 12.82
CA PRO A 20 19.49 34.01 13.94
C PRO A 20 18.01 34.26 13.71
N VAL A 21 17.26 33.19 13.48
CA VAL A 21 15.80 33.24 13.42
C VAL A 21 15.36 33.59 14.83
N SER A 22 15.07 34.86 15.08
CA SER A 22 14.40 35.29 16.31
C SER A 22 13.06 34.56 16.36
N SER A 23 13.03 33.42 17.06
CA SER A 23 11.82 32.65 17.26
C SER A 23 10.90 33.50 18.10
N ILE A 24 9.77 33.91 17.51
CA ILE A 24 8.68 34.61 18.21
C ILE A 24 8.13 33.74 19.35
N ILE A 25 8.42 32.43 19.31
CA ILE A 25 8.04 31.43 20.31
C ILE A 25 9.25 31.05 21.16
N THR A 26 9.06 31.04 22.47
CA THR A 26 10.04 30.76 23.50
C THR A 26 9.70 29.47 24.26
N ASP A 27 10.63 28.90 25.02
CA ASP A 27 10.37 27.72 25.85
C ASP A 27 9.25 27.94 26.89
N ASN A 28 9.03 29.20 27.29
CA ASN A 28 7.95 29.56 28.20
C ASN A 28 6.56 29.42 27.55
N ASP A 29 6.49 29.49 26.23
CA ASP A 29 5.25 29.28 25.48
C ASP A 29 4.87 27.80 25.44
N LEU A 30 5.83 26.88 25.39
CA LEU A 30 5.55 25.45 25.48
C LEU A 30 4.87 25.09 26.80
N ALA A 31 5.32 25.70 27.92
CA ALA A 31 4.70 25.49 29.22
C ALA A 31 3.22 25.92 29.23
N ARG A 32 2.85 26.98 28.49
CA ARG A 32 1.46 27.41 28.32
C ARG A 32 0.62 26.37 27.56
N PHE A 33 1.16 25.78 26.50
CA PHE A 33 0.47 24.70 25.77
C PHE A 33 0.27 23.45 26.64
N MET A 34 1.14 23.19 27.61
CA MET A 34 1.07 21.99 28.47
C MET A 34 0.32 22.21 29.80
N ALA A 35 0.03 23.45 30.18
CA ALA A 35 -0.52 23.77 31.49
C ALA A 35 -1.93 23.16 31.71
N GLY A 36 -2.11 22.48 32.86
CA GLY A 36 -3.41 22.03 33.34
C GLY A 36 -4.00 20.81 32.62
N ARG A 37 -3.23 20.10 31.80
CA ARG A 37 -3.72 18.98 30.97
C ARG A 37 -3.06 17.63 31.32
N PRO A 38 -3.77 16.50 31.13
CA PRO A 38 -3.24 15.18 31.43
C PRO A 38 -2.16 14.75 30.43
N ALA A 39 -1.25 13.87 30.88
CA ALA A 39 -0.12 13.39 30.06
C ALA A 39 -0.55 12.67 28.76
N THR A 40 -1.78 12.15 28.69
CA THR A 40 -2.35 11.52 27.50
C THR A 40 -2.55 12.49 26.34
N GLU A 41 -2.69 13.79 26.61
CA GLU A 41 -2.89 14.82 25.59
C GLU A 41 -1.57 15.47 25.14
N ARG A 42 -0.44 15.01 25.69
CA ARG A 42 0.88 15.58 25.42
C ARG A 42 1.25 15.58 23.93
N ALA A 43 0.87 14.55 23.19
CA ALA A 43 1.12 14.50 21.75
C ALA A 43 0.35 15.59 20.99
N VAL A 44 -0.89 15.86 21.39
CA VAL A 44 -1.72 16.94 20.82
C VAL A 44 -1.13 18.29 21.17
N ASP A 45 -0.71 18.50 22.42
CA ASP A 45 -0.13 19.79 22.87
C ASP A 45 1.22 20.07 22.19
N LEU A 46 2.08 19.06 22.02
CA LEU A 46 3.34 19.20 21.29
C LEU A 46 3.11 19.52 19.81
N MET A 47 2.13 18.87 19.18
CA MET A 47 1.78 19.14 17.79
C MET A 47 1.14 20.53 17.63
N ALA A 48 0.30 20.95 18.57
CA ALA A 48 -0.28 22.30 18.59
C ALA A 48 0.80 23.38 18.72
N PHE A 49 1.79 23.17 19.58
CA PHE A 49 2.96 24.03 19.72
C PHE A 49 3.78 24.09 18.42
N ALA A 50 4.04 22.94 17.79
CA ALA A 50 4.75 22.88 16.52
C ALA A 50 4.01 23.64 15.41
N LEU A 51 2.69 23.50 15.31
CA LEU A 51 1.85 24.26 14.36
C LEU A 51 1.90 25.77 14.64
N ALA A 52 1.88 26.18 15.90
CA ALA A 52 2.02 27.60 16.27
C ALA A 52 3.40 28.15 15.85
N ALA A 53 4.47 27.37 16.08
CA ALA A 53 5.83 27.72 15.71
C ALA A 53 6.01 27.83 14.20
N GLU A 54 5.43 26.90 13.43
CA GLU A 54 5.42 26.92 11.98
C GLU A 54 4.71 28.17 11.44
N LYS A 55 3.53 28.49 11.98
CA LYS A 55 2.76 29.69 11.57
C LYS A 55 3.30 31.00 12.16
N ARG A 56 4.36 30.95 12.99
CA ARG A 56 4.98 32.09 13.68
C ARG A 56 3.97 32.98 14.43
N GLN A 57 2.94 32.35 14.99
CA GLN A 57 1.85 33.08 15.66
C GLN A 57 2.08 33.10 17.16
N ALA A 58 1.96 34.28 17.77
CA ALA A 58 2.09 34.42 19.22
C ALA A 58 0.97 33.64 19.94
N PRO A 59 1.29 32.91 21.02
CA PRO A 59 0.31 32.15 21.77
C PRO A 59 -0.59 33.07 22.60
N SER A 60 -1.88 33.04 22.28
CA SER A 60 -2.97 33.52 23.13
C SER A 60 -3.86 32.34 23.46
N ASP A 61 -4.67 32.43 24.51
CA ASP A 61 -5.52 31.32 24.95
C ASP A 61 -6.45 30.84 23.81
N GLU A 62 -7.00 31.77 23.02
CA GLU A 62 -7.82 31.46 21.85
C GLU A 62 -7.02 30.78 20.72
N THR A 63 -5.79 31.21 20.44
CA THR A 63 -4.99 30.57 19.38
C THR A 63 -4.48 29.19 19.81
N ILE A 64 -4.16 29.01 21.10
CA ILE A 64 -3.76 27.72 21.68
C ILE A 64 -4.86 26.69 21.48
N ASP A 65 -6.11 27.01 21.83
CA ASP A 65 -7.22 26.07 21.71
C ASP A 65 -7.53 25.74 20.25
N ARG A 66 -7.45 26.73 19.36
CA ARG A 66 -7.58 26.50 17.91
C ARG A 66 -6.49 25.57 17.38
N PHE A 67 -5.22 25.77 17.76
CA PHE A 67 -4.11 24.91 17.35
C PHE A 67 -4.21 23.51 17.92
N ARG A 68 -4.74 23.35 19.14
CA ARG A 68 -5.03 22.04 19.74
C ARG A 68 -6.09 21.28 18.95
N GLN A 69 -7.16 21.96 18.55
CA GLN A 69 -8.20 21.35 17.74
C GLN A 69 -7.68 20.94 16.35
N GLU A 70 -6.86 21.80 15.74
CA GLU A 70 -6.18 21.51 14.47
C GLU A 70 -5.23 20.32 14.60
N ALA A 71 -4.41 20.29 15.66
CA ALA A 71 -3.50 19.19 15.97
C ALA A 71 -4.24 17.87 16.20
N ALA A 72 -5.34 17.88 16.96
CA ALA A 72 -6.14 16.69 17.22
C ALA A 72 -6.79 16.14 15.93
N THR A 73 -7.24 17.04 15.05
CA THR A 73 -7.79 16.65 13.74
C THR A 73 -6.70 16.06 12.85
N ALA A 74 -5.52 16.69 12.78
CA ALA A 74 -4.41 16.19 11.99
C ALA A 74 -3.88 14.83 12.50
N LEU A 75 -3.76 14.66 13.82
CA LEU A 75 -3.32 13.40 14.43
C LEU A 75 -4.33 12.27 14.21
N SER A 76 -5.63 12.55 14.33
CA SER A 76 -6.66 11.52 14.10
C SER A 76 -6.72 11.09 12.64
N GLU A 77 -6.63 12.04 11.70
CA GLU A 77 -6.56 11.75 10.26
C GLU A 77 -5.31 10.92 9.92
N TYR A 78 -4.15 11.30 10.46
CA TYR A 78 -2.91 10.54 10.26
C TYR A 78 -3.02 9.12 10.85
N ALA A 79 -3.51 8.99 12.08
CA ALA A 79 -3.70 7.70 12.73
C ALA A 79 -4.64 6.79 11.95
N PHE A 80 -5.73 7.34 11.40
CA PHE A 80 -6.67 6.60 10.56
C PHE A 80 -5.99 6.08 9.29
N ARG A 81 -5.28 6.94 8.56
CA ARG A 81 -4.55 6.54 7.34
C ARG A 81 -3.47 5.51 7.64
N TYR A 82 -2.71 5.72 8.72
CA TYR A 82 -1.67 4.80 9.13
C TYR A 82 -2.24 3.41 9.44
N MET A 83 -3.32 3.35 10.24
CA MET A 83 -3.97 2.09 10.58
C MET A 83 -4.57 1.41 9.34
N HIS A 84 -5.19 2.17 8.44
CA HIS A 84 -5.72 1.61 7.19
C HIS A 84 -4.61 0.99 6.33
N ASN A 85 -3.48 1.70 6.17
CA ASN A 85 -2.33 1.21 5.43
C ASN A 85 -1.72 -0.03 6.08
N ALA A 86 -1.65 -0.06 7.42
CA ALA A 86 -1.16 -1.21 8.17
C ALA A 86 -2.07 -2.43 7.99
N VAL A 87 -3.39 -2.25 8.03
CA VAL A 87 -4.37 -3.33 7.78
C VAL A 87 -4.24 -3.89 6.37
N GLU A 88 -4.13 -3.02 5.36
CA GLU A 88 -3.94 -3.45 3.97
C GLU A 88 -2.58 -4.13 3.75
N GLN A 89 -1.55 -3.75 4.49
CA GLN A 89 -0.28 -4.47 4.50
C GLN A 89 -0.44 -5.88 5.08
N ILE A 90 -1.04 -6.00 6.27
CA ILE A 90 -1.28 -7.30 6.91
C ILE A 90 -2.11 -8.22 6.01
N ARG A 91 -3.14 -7.68 5.33
CA ARG A 91 -3.95 -8.45 4.37
C ARG A 91 -3.13 -8.98 3.21
N ARG A 92 -2.26 -8.15 2.62
CA ARG A 92 -1.37 -8.56 1.53
C ARG A 92 -0.39 -9.63 2.00
N GLU A 93 0.19 -9.47 3.18
CA GLU A 93 1.10 -10.45 3.77
C GLU A 93 0.38 -11.79 4.04
N ALA A 94 -0.82 -11.76 4.61
CA ALA A 94 -1.63 -12.96 4.84
C ALA A 94 -2.04 -13.66 3.54
N MET A 95 -2.41 -12.91 2.50
CA MET A 95 -2.70 -13.48 1.17
C MET A 95 -1.45 -14.08 0.54
N ALA A 96 -0.29 -13.42 0.65
CA ALA A 96 0.97 -13.94 0.14
C ALA A 96 1.36 -15.24 0.87
N GLU A 97 1.16 -15.31 2.19
CA GLU A 97 1.39 -16.52 2.97
C GLU A 97 0.40 -17.63 2.59
N GLN A 98 -0.87 -17.31 2.36
CA GLN A 98 -1.84 -18.31 1.94
C GLN A 98 -1.54 -18.84 0.52
N LEU A 99 -1.12 -17.95 -0.39
CA LEU A 99 -0.68 -18.33 -1.74
C LEU A 99 0.61 -19.15 -1.72
N SER A 100 1.52 -18.93 -0.77
CA SER A 100 2.72 -19.75 -0.64
C SER A 100 2.42 -21.16 -0.10
N ARG A 101 1.35 -21.30 0.69
CA ARG A 101 0.84 -22.61 1.16
C ARG A 101 0.07 -23.37 0.07
N LEU A 102 -0.60 -22.67 -0.84
CA LEU A 102 -1.18 -23.28 -2.02
C LEU A 102 -0.05 -23.74 -2.94
N GLY A 103 -0.02 -25.04 -3.26
CA GLY A 103 0.94 -25.57 -4.22
C GLY A 103 0.91 -24.79 -5.54
N ARG A 104 2.04 -24.76 -6.26
CA ARG A 104 2.12 -24.07 -7.57
C ARG A 104 0.97 -24.56 -8.46
N PRO A 105 0.14 -23.65 -9.01
CA PRO A 105 -0.90 -24.06 -9.94
C PRO A 105 -0.27 -24.74 -11.16
N PRO A 106 -0.99 -25.67 -11.81
CA PRO A 106 -0.50 -26.31 -13.03
C PRO A 106 -0.12 -25.24 -14.05
N GLY A 107 1.09 -25.33 -14.59
CA GLY A 107 1.59 -24.35 -15.56
C GLY A 107 0.75 -24.35 -16.83
N PHE A 108 0.81 -23.25 -17.58
CA PHE A 108 0.12 -23.13 -18.88
C PHE A 108 0.39 -24.32 -19.81
N GLY A 109 1.63 -24.82 -19.83
CA GLY A 109 2.00 -26.01 -20.61
C GLY A 109 1.28 -27.29 -20.17
N THR A 110 1.08 -27.49 -18.87
CA THR A 110 0.31 -28.63 -18.34
C THR A 110 -1.16 -28.53 -18.77
N LEU A 111 -1.75 -27.33 -18.74
CA LEU A 111 -3.12 -27.11 -19.21
C LEU A 111 -3.25 -27.33 -20.72
N LEU A 112 -2.28 -26.83 -21.50
CA LEU A 112 -2.25 -27.04 -22.95
C LEU A 112 -2.12 -28.53 -23.29
N LEU A 113 -1.22 -29.24 -22.62
CA LEU A 113 -1.03 -30.68 -22.81
C LEU A 113 -2.31 -31.45 -22.45
N ALA A 114 -2.95 -31.12 -21.32
CA ALA A 114 -4.21 -31.73 -20.92
C ALA A 114 -5.30 -31.51 -21.99
N ASN A 115 -5.38 -30.32 -22.58
CA ASN A 115 -6.34 -30.02 -23.63
C ASN A 115 -6.02 -30.77 -24.94
N LEU A 116 -4.76 -30.84 -25.35
CA LEU A 116 -4.33 -31.63 -26.51
C LEU A 116 -4.61 -33.11 -26.31
N LEU A 117 -4.39 -33.63 -25.10
CA LEU A 117 -4.70 -35.01 -24.75
C LEU A 117 -6.21 -35.28 -24.84
N ALA A 118 -7.03 -34.37 -24.30
CA ALA A 118 -8.48 -34.45 -24.38
C ALA A 118 -8.97 -34.46 -25.84
N LEU A 119 -8.42 -33.57 -26.67
CA LEU A 119 -8.70 -33.53 -28.11
C LEU A 119 -8.27 -34.80 -28.83
N ALA A 120 -7.10 -35.35 -28.50
CA ALA A 120 -6.61 -36.58 -29.09
C ALA A 120 -7.54 -37.76 -28.73
N ILE A 121 -7.95 -37.88 -27.47
CA ILE A 121 -8.89 -38.91 -27.01
C ILE A 121 -10.24 -38.75 -27.74
N ALA A 122 -10.79 -37.54 -27.79
CA ALA A 122 -12.04 -37.26 -28.47
C ALA A 122 -11.97 -37.61 -29.97
N GLY A 123 -10.86 -37.24 -30.64
CA GLY A 123 -10.62 -37.59 -32.04
C GLY A 123 -10.51 -39.10 -32.26
N LEU A 124 -9.86 -39.82 -31.35
CA LEU A 124 -9.73 -41.28 -31.42
C LEU A 124 -11.09 -41.98 -31.25
N VAL A 125 -11.90 -41.53 -30.30
CA VAL A 125 -13.29 -41.99 -30.11
C VAL A 125 -14.13 -41.71 -31.36
N ALA A 126 -14.04 -40.51 -31.93
CA ALA A 126 -14.77 -40.15 -33.14
C ALA A 126 -14.34 -41.02 -34.34
N ALA A 127 -13.04 -41.22 -34.54
CA ALA A 127 -12.51 -42.09 -35.59
C ALA A 127 -12.98 -43.55 -35.42
N TRP A 128 -12.93 -44.06 -34.19
CA TRP A 128 -13.41 -45.41 -33.89
C TRP A 128 -14.90 -45.59 -34.23
N LEU A 129 -15.74 -44.61 -33.88
CA LEU A 129 -17.17 -44.60 -34.20
C LEU A 129 -17.43 -44.57 -35.71
N VAL A 130 -16.65 -43.82 -36.48
CA VAL A 130 -16.74 -43.80 -37.96
C VAL A 130 -16.45 -45.17 -38.56
N LEU A 131 -15.50 -45.93 -37.99
CA LEU A 131 -15.18 -47.29 -38.43
C LEU A 131 -16.24 -48.33 -38.00
N HIS A 132 -17.08 -48.01 -37.02
CA HIS A 132 -18.11 -48.92 -36.47
C HIS A 132 -19.52 -48.33 -36.65
N PRO A 133 -20.00 -48.09 -37.88
CA PRO A 133 -21.26 -47.39 -38.14
C PRO A 133 -22.50 -48.12 -37.57
N ALA A 134 -22.43 -49.44 -37.37
CA ALA A 134 -23.48 -50.21 -36.71
C ALA A 134 -23.73 -49.78 -35.25
N THR A 135 -22.70 -49.30 -34.54
CA THR A 135 -22.81 -48.80 -33.16
C THR A 135 -23.48 -47.42 -33.11
N LEU A 136 -23.25 -46.58 -34.12
CA LEU A 136 -23.92 -45.29 -34.28
C LEU A 136 -25.41 -45.46 -34.59
N ALA A 137 -25.77 -46.43 -35.45
CA ALA A 137 -27.16 -46.75 -35.74
C ALA A 137 -27.91 -47.26 -34.49
N GLY A 138 -27.24 -48.06 -33.65
CA GLY A 138 -27.80 -48.54 -32.38
C GLY A 138 -28.03 -47.43 -31.34
N LEU A 139 -27.08 -46.49 -31.21
CA LEU A 139 -27.22 -45.32 -30.32
C LEU A 139 -28.27 -44.32 -30.81
N ALA A 140 -28.32 -44.06 -32.13
CA ALA A 140 -29.32 -43.18 -32.72
C ALA A 140 -30.74 -43.74 -32.55
N GLY A 141 -30.92 -45.05 -32.72
CA GLY A 141 -32.20 -45.73 -32.48
C GLY A 141 -32.64 -45.72 -31.01
N LEU A 142 -31.70 -45.73 -30.06
CA LEU A 142 -31.98 -45.63 -28.62
C LEU A 142 -32.37 -44.21 -28.18
N LEU A 143 -31.81 -43.17 -28.82
CA LEU A 143 -32.11 -41.76 -28.52
C LEU A 143 -33.39 -41.25 -29.20
N SER A 144 -33.88 -41.93 -30.23
CA SER A 144 -35.07 -41.57 -31.00
C SER A 144 -36.36 -42.30 -30.57
N GLY A 145 -36.27 -43.19 -29.58
CA GLY A 145 -37.40 -43.92 -28.98
C GLY A 145 -37.71 -43.40 -27.59
#